data_AF-A0A938PGI4-F1
#
_entry.id   AF-A0A938PGI4-F1
#
_cell.length_a   1.000
_cell.length_b   1.000
_cell.length_c   1.000
_cell.angle_alpha   90.00
_cell.angle_beta   90.00
_cell.angle_gamma   90.00
#
_symmetry.space_group_name_H-M   'P 1'
#
loop_
_entity.id
_entity.type
_entity.pdbx_description
1 polymer ?
#
loop_
_entity_poly.entity_id
_entity_poly.type
_entity_poly.pdbx_seq_one_letter_code
_entity_poly.pdbx_strand_id
1 'polypeptide(L)'
;MLMRITFLAIILTISQVLFSQIDYLNHVASLETCRSKFEFAGSENLKEKPINEVFYEIAKSFIGTDYEGFVLEKPGKEEVFIYLHGLDCVSLIENSLVLSRLIKRGDSSFESYIKELEYIRYRDGIKDDYLSRLHYFSEWIENN
;
A
#
# COMPACT_ATOMS: atom_id res chain seq x y z
N MET A 1 -44.37 -10.98 -2.36
CA MET A 1 -43.42 -10.87 -1.23
C MET A 1 -42.13 -11.65 -1.51
N LEU A 2 -42.19 -12.95 -1.80
CA LEU A 2 -41.04 -13.80 -2.11
C LEU A 2 -40.16 -13.25 -3.25
N MET A 3 -40.78 -12.81 -4.36
CA MET A 3 -40.07 -12.27 -5.54
C MET A 3 -39.32 -10.95 -5.28
N ARG A 4 -39.74 -10.16 -4.28
CA ARG A 4 -39.03 -8.93 -3.87
C ARG A 4 -37.82 -9.26 -2.99
N ILE A 5 -37.95 -10.27 -2.13
CA ILE A 5 -36.87 -10.74 -1.26
C ILE A 5 -35.76 -11.38 -2.10
N THR A 6 -36.11 -12.21 -3.09
CA THR A 6 -35.12 -12.80 -3.99
C THR A 6 -34.41 -11.75 -4.84
N PHE A 7 -35.12 -10.73 -5.34
CA PHE A 7 -34.51 -9.63 -6.09
C PHE A 7 -33.53 -8.81 -5.24
N LEU A 8 -33.89 -8.47 -3.99
CA LEU A 8 -33.00 -7.79 -3.04
C LEU A 8 -31.77 -8.62 -2.69
N ALA A 9 -31.94 -9.93 -2.47
CA ALA A 9 -30.82 -10.84 -2.22
C ALA A 9 -29.87 -10.90 -3.42
N ILE A 10 -30.40 -10.94 -4.66
CA ILE A 10 -29.59 -10.92 -5.87
C ILE A 10 -28.79 -9.61 -5.96
N ILE A 11 -29.41 -8.45 -5.75
CA ILE A 11 -28.70 -7.16 -5.74
C ILE A 11 -27.58 -7.14 -4.70
N LEU A 12 -27.84 -7.64 -3.49
CA LEU A 12 -26.85 -7.70 -2.42
C LEU A 12 -25.68 -8.64 -2.75
N THR A 13 -25.95 -9.79 -3.37
CA THR A 13 -24.89 -10.71 -3.80
C THR A 13 -24.07 -10.13 -4.95
N ILE A 14 -24.71 -9.46 -5.90
CA ILE A 14 -24.02 -8.79 -7.03
C ILE A 14 -23.11 -7.67 -6.50
N SER A 15 -23.56 -6.88 -5.52
CA SER A 15 -22.74 -5.80 -4.97
C SER A 15 -21.50 -6.31 -4.24
N GLN A 16 -21.60 -7.43 -3.50
CA GLN A 16 -20.45 -8.06 -2.84
C GLN A 16 -19.43 -8.59 -3.85
N VAL A 17 -19.87 -9.24 -4.93
CA VAL A 17 -18.99 -9.76 -5.99
C VAL A 17 -18.28 -8.60 -6.71
N LEU A 18 -19.00 -7.53 -7.04
CA LEU A 18 -18.42 -6.35 -7.66
C LEU A 18 -17.35 -5.69 -6.78
N PHE A 19 -17.60 -5.60 -5.46
CA PHE A 19 -16.63 -5.04 -4.52
C PHE A 19 -15.33 -5.87 -4.47
N SER A 20 -15.44 -7.20 -4.35
CA SER A 20 -14.28 -8.10 -4.36
C SER A 20 -13.48 -8.00 -5.67
N GLN A 21 -14.16 -7.83 -6.80
CA GLN A 21 -13.49 -7.70 -8.10
C GLN A 21 -12.72 -6.37 -8.24
N ILE A 22 -13.26 -5.28 -7.70
CA ILE A 22 -12.56 -3.98 -7.63
C ILE A 22 -11.33 -4.08 -6.74
N ASP A 23 -11.45 -4.70 -5.57
CA ASP A 23 -10.35 -4.86 -4.63
C ASP A 23 -9.21 -5.71 -5.21
N TYR A 24 -9.56 -6.81 -5.89
CA TYR A 24 -8.61 -7.61 -6.65
C TYR A 24 -7.89 -6.80 -7.74
N LEU A 25 -8.62 -5.97 -8.50
CA LEU A 25 -8.04 -5.15 -9.55
C LEU A 25 -7.05 -4.11 -8.97
N ASN A 26 -7.41 -3.48 -7.84
CA ASN A 26 -6.55 -2.53 -7.14
C ASN A 26 -5.27 -3.19 -6.62
N HIS A 27 -5.39 -4.43 -6.10
CA HIS A 27 -4.25 -5.21 -5.66
C HIS A 27 -3.31 -5.52 -6.85
N VAL A 28 -3.85 -5.99 -7.98
CA VAL A 28 -3.06 -6.26 -9.19
C VAL A 28 -2.37 -4.99 -9.72
N ALA A 29 -3.08 -3.86 -9.78
CA ALA A 29 -2.52 -2.58 -10.21
C ALA A 29 -1.38 -2.09 -9.30
N SER A 30 -1.51 -2.32 -7.99
CA SER A 30 -0.47 -1.96 -7.02
C SER A 30 0.75 -2.87 -7.13
N LEU A 31 0.57 -4.16 -7.39
CA LEU A 31 1.68 -5.09 -7.64
C LEU A 31 2.46 -4.68 -8.90
N GLU A 32 1.76 -4.32 -9.98
CA GLU A 32 2.39 -3.82 -11.21
C GLU A 32 3.16 -2.51 -10.95
N THR A 33 2.57 -1.60 -10.17
CA THR A 33 3.25 -0.35 -9.79
C THR A 33 4.51 -0.65 -8.99
N CYS A 34 4.44 -1.52 -7.98
CA CYS A 34 5.58 -1.95 -7.17
C CYS A 34 6.70 -2.52 -8.05
N ARG A 35 6.37 -3.43 -8.98
CA ARG A 35 7.32 -3.98 -9.95
C ARG A 35 7.99 -2.89 -10.78
N SER A 36 7.21 -1.97 -11.33
CA SER A 36 7.73 -0.86 -12.14
C SER A 36 8.73 0.02 -11.36
N LYS A 37 8.54 0.17 -10.03
CA LYS A 37 9.48 0.91 -9.17
C LYS A 37 10.80 0.18 -8.99
N PHE A 38 10.78 -1.14 -8.85
CA PHE A 38 12.02 -1.94 -8.80
C PHE A 38 12.77 -1.96 -10.13
N GLU A 39 12.05 -2.02 -11.26
CA GLU A 39 12.65 -1.93 -12.59
C GLU A 39 13.32 -0.57 -12.81
N PHE A 40 12.62 0.53 -12.48
CA PHE A 40 13.18 1.88 -12.47
C PHE A 40 14.43 1.99 -11.56
N ALA A 41 14.37 1.41 -10.37
CA ALA A 41 15.50 1.43 -9.45
C ALA A 41 16.72 0.69 -10.02
N GLY A 42 16.50 -0.40 -10.75
CA GLY A 42 17.53 -1.14 -11.48
C GLY A 42 18.15 -0.32 -12.62
N SER A 43 17.32 0.35 -13.42
CA SER A 43 17.81 1.16 -14.56
C SER A 43 18.62 2.38 -14.11
N GLU A 44 18.24 3.00 -13.01
CA GLU A 44 18.93 4.18 -12.44
C GLU A 44 20.07 3.80 -11.47
N ASN A 45 20.37 2.50 -11.35
CA ASN A 45 21.36 1.93 -10.44
C ASN A 45 21.23 2.45 -9.00
N LEU A 46 19.98 2.59 -8.52
CA LEU A 46 19.71 3.23 -7.23
C LEU A 46 20.29 2.45 -6.05
N LYS A 47 20.45 1.13 -6.17
CA LYS A 47 21.04 0.29 -5.11
C LYS A 47 22.41 0.80 -4.67
N GLU A 48 23.21 1.37 -5.57
CA GLU A 48 24.56 1.86 -5.27
C GLU A 48 24.57 3.27 -4.66
N LYS A 49 23.45 3.99 -4.73
CA LYS A 49 23.34 5.36 -4.18
C LYS A 49 23.11 5.36 -2.66
N PRO A 50 23.41 6.47 -1.96
CA PRO A 50 23.01 6.69 -0.57
C PRO A 50 21.49 6.56 -0.38
N ILE A 51 21.03 6.02 0.76
CA ILE A 51 19.60 5.73 0.97
C ILE A 51 18.69 6.96 0.85
N ASN A 52 19.17 8.14 1.25
CA ASN A 52 18.45 9.40 1.10
C ASN A 52 18.22 9.77 -0.38
N GLU A 53 19.16 9.47 -1.27
CA GLU A 53 18.99 9.66 -2.71
C GLU A 53 18.04 8.63 -3.31
N VAL A 54 18.11 7.36 -2.85
CA VAL A 54 17.15 6.32 -3.26
C VAL A 54 15.73 6.73 -2.88
N PHE A 55 15.53 7.17 -1.63
CA PHE A 55 14.25 7.67 -1.15
C PHE A 55 13.73 8.83 -2.00
N TYR A 56 14.58 9.81 -2.27
CA TYR A 56 14.22 10.96 -3.10
C TYR A 56 13.80 10.55 -4.52
N GLU A 57 14.58 9.72 -5.21
CA GLU A 57 14.27 9.31 -6.59
C GLU A 57 13.01 8.42 -6.65
N ILE A 58 12.81 7.54 -5.66
CA ILE A 58 11.59 6.75 -5.58
C ILE A 58 10.36 7.64 -5.33
N ALA A 59 10.42 8.56 -4.36
CA ALA A 59 9.32 9.49 -4.09
C ALA A 59 8.99 10.32 -5.33
N LYS A 60 10.02 10.83 -6.03
CA LYS A 60 9.89 11.57 -7.28
C LYS A 60 9.28 10.74 -8.40
N SER A 61 9.50 9.42 -8.43
CA SER A 61 8.88 8.54 -9.41
C SER A 61 7.34 8.45 -9.28
N PHE A 62 6.75 8.91 -8.17
CA PHE A 62 5.30 9.02 -7.99
C PHE A 62 4.72 10.38 -8.45
N ILE A 63 5.52 11.27 -9.04
CA ILE A 63 4.99 12.49 -9.66
C ILE A 63 3.97 12.11 -10.74
N GLY A 64 2.77 12.66 -10.62
CA GLY A 64 1.64 12.36 -11.50
C GLY A 64 0.71 11.26 -10.99
N THR A 65 1.02 10.61 -9.86
CA THR A 65 0.06 9.78 -9.12
C THR A 65 -1.00 10.66 -8.47
N ASP A 66 -2.27 10.26 -8.57
CA ASP A 66 -3.39 11.01 -8.01
C ASP A 66 -3.32 11.08 -6.48
N TYR A 67 -3.83 12.19 -5.94
CA TYR A 67 -3.98 12.34 -4.49
C TYR A 67 -5.28 11.66 -4.04
N GLU A 68 -5.18 10.69 -3.15
CA GLU A 68 -6.34 9.99 -2.60
C GLU A 68 -6.24 9.84 -1.08
N GLY A 69 -7.15 10.50 -0.36
CA GLY A 69 -7.26 10.37 1.09
C GLY A 69 -8.12 9.18 1.50
N PHE A 70 -7.92 8.69 2.73
CA PHE A 70 -8.70 7.60 3.34
C PHE A 70 -8.62 6.26 2.59
N VAL A 71 -7.61 6.07 1.74
CA VAL A 71 -7.45 4.83 0.94
C VAL A 71 -7.31 3.57 1.80
N LEU A 72 -6.77 3.72 3.01
CA LEU A 72 -6.59 2.64 3.98
C LEU A 72 -7.85 2.37 4.83
N GLU A 73 -8.89 3.21 4.72
CA GLU A 73 -10.10 3.10 5.55
C GLU A 73 -11.13 2.18 4.86
N LYS A 74 -10.96 0.87 5.10
CA LYS A 74 -11.86 -0.16 4.57
C LYS A 74 -12.81 -0.69 5.66
N PRO A 75 -14.07 -1.02 5.30
CA PRO A 75 -14.95 -1.70 6.23
C PRO A 75 -14.42 -3.10 6.54
N GLY A 76 -14.45 -3.52 7.80
CA GLY A 76 -14.06 -4.87 8.22
C GLY A 76 -12.91 -4.86 9.22
N LYS A 77 -12.10 -5.91 9.19
CA LYS A 77 -10.91 -6.02 10.03
C LYS A 77 -9.77 -5.20 9.43
N GLU A 78 -8.87 -4.72 10.28
CA GLU A 78 -7.64 -4.09 9.85
C GLU A 78 -6.75 -5.09 9.10
N GLU A 79 -6.31 -4.70 7.91
CA GLU A 79 -5.46 -5.48 7.02
C GLU A 79 -4.32 -4.60 6.52
N VAL A 80 -3.19 -5.21 6.14
CA VAL A 80 -2.09 -4.51 5.48
C VAL A 80 -2.52 -4.16 4.06
N PHE A 81 -3.30 -3.08 3.90
CA PHE A 81 -3.83 -2.67 2.61
C PHE A 81 -2.74 -2.04 1.75
N ILE A 82 -2.58 -2.55 0.53
CA ILE A 82 -1.57 -2.12 -0.43
C ILE A 82 -2.24 -1.32 -1.52
N TYR A 83 -1.82 -0.06 -1.65
CA TYR A 83 -2.38 0.86 -2.63
C TYR A 83 -1.29 1.80 -3.12
N LEU A 84 -0.98 1.74 -4.42
CA LEU A 84 0.15 2.45 -5.03
C LEU A 84 -0.22 3.35 -6.22
N HIS A 85 -1.50 3.40 -6.59
CA HIS A 85 -1.99 4.17 -7.75
C HIS A 85 -2.83 5.40 -7.37
N GLY A 86 -3.02 5.63 -6.07
CA GLY A 86 -3.44 6.90 -5.48
C GLY A 86 -2.83 6.99 -4.08
N LEU A 87 -2.33 8.16 -3.69
CA LEU A 87 -1.56 8.30 -2.45
C LEU A 87 -1.93 9.58 -1.71
N ASP A 88 -1.94 9.52 -0.39
CA ASP A 88 -1.88 10.71 0.46
C ASP A 88 -0.44 11.02 0.89
N CYS A 89 -0.27 12.03 1.74
CA CYS A 89 1.05 12.46 2.19
C CYS A 89 1.80 11.39 3.00
N VAL A 90 1.10 10.58 3.81
CA VAL A 90 1.72 9.58 4.68
C VAL A 90 2.06 8.33 3.88
N SER A 91 1.11 7.82 3.10
CA SER A 91 1.32 6.66 2.24
C SER A 91 2.40 6.89 1.19
N LEU A 92 2.57 8.11 0.67
CA LEU A 92 3.73 8.43 -0.19
C LEU A 92 5.06 8.22 0.53
N ILE A 93 5.17 8.68 1.78
CA ILE A 93 6.39 8.53 2.60
C ILE A 93 6.64 7.06 2.92
N GLU A 94 5.62 6.35 3.41
CA GLU A 94 5.70 4.93 3.77
C GLU A 94 6.16 4.09 2.58
N ASN A 95 5.46 4.19 1.44
CA ASN A 95 5.77 3.39 0.26
C ASN A 95 7.15 3.74 -0.31
N SER A 96 7.56 5.01 -0.28
CA SER A 96 8.90 5.42 -0.71
C SER A 96 9.99 4.84 0.20
N LEU A 97 9.76 4.81 1.51
CA LEU A 97 10.69 4.24 2.48
C LEU A 97 10.82 2.72 2.32
N VAL A 98 9.70 2.01 2.21
CA VAL A 98 9.65 0.55 2.00
C VAL A 98 10.46 0.15 0.78
N LEU A 99 10.14 0.77 -0.37
CA LEU A 99 10.83 0.49 -1.63
C LEU A 99 12.33 0.79 -1.51
N SER A 100 12.70 1.91 -0.89
CA SER A 100 14.10 2.28 -0.72
C SER A 100 14.89 1.29 0.11
N ARG A 101 14.34 0.83 1.24
CA ARG A 101 14.97 -0.20 2.09
C ARG A 101 15.15 -1.51 1.33
N LEU A 102 14.14 -1.93 0.57
CA LEU A 102 14.18 -3.15 -0.23
C LEU A 102 15.21 -3.07 -1.38
N ILE A 103 15.25 -1.96 -2.10
CA ILE A 103 16.26 -1.68 -3.13
C ILE A 103 17.68 -1.76 -2.54
N LYS A 104 17.91 -1.16 -1.36
CA LYS A 104 19.21 -1.24 -0.67
C LYS A 104 19.57 -2.65 -0.24
N ARG A 105 18.59 -3.48 0.13
CA ARG A 105 18.79 -4.92 0.42
C ARG A 105 18.98 -5.75 -0.86
N GLY A 106 18.69 -5.20 -2.04
CA GLY A 106 18.67 -5.96 -3.29
C GLY A 106 17.51 -6.95 -3.36
N ASP A 107 16.43 -6.67 -2.64
CA ASP A 107 15.22 -7.47 -2.59
C ASP A 107 14.11 -6.77 -3.39
N SER A 108 13.54 -7.46 -4.36
CA SER A 108 12.44 -6.97 -5.20
C SER A 108 11.18 -7.81 -5.07
N SER A 109 11.08 -8.62 -4.01
CA SER A 109 9.93 -9.49 -3.80
C SER A 109 8.74 -8.69 -3.26
N PHE A 110 7.55 -8.97 -3.79
CA PHE A 110 6.33 -8.36 -3.29
C PHE A 110 5.99 -8.83 -1.88
N GLU A 111 6.38 -10.05 -1.50
CA GLU A 111 6.20 -10.54 -0.13
C GLU A 111 7.01 -9.70 0.87
N SER A 112 8.27 -9.39 0.55
CA SER A 112 9.13 -8.53 1.36
C SER A 112 8.62 -7.09 1.40
N TYR A 113 7.99 -6.62 0.32
CA TYR A 113 7.27 -5.35 0.30
C TYR A 113 6.16 -5.31 1.34
N ILE A 114 5.30 -6.33 1.37
CA ILE A 114 4.19 -6.40 2.34
C ILE A 114 4.72 -6.41 3.77
N LYS A 115 5.73 -7.23 4.06
CA LYS A 115 6.33 -7.35 5.39
C LYS A 115 6.97 -6.05 5.86
N GLU A 116 7.71 -5.37 4.98
CA GLU A 116 8.33 -4.09 5.32
C GLU A 116 7.28 -2.99 5.51
N LEU A 117 6.19 -3.02 4.72
CA LEU A 117 5.08 -2.08 4.89
C LEU A 117 4.36 -2.29 6.22
N GLU A 118 4.09 -3.54 6.58
CA GLU A 118 3.54 -3.90 7.90
C GLU A 118 4.46 -3.42 9.02
N TYR A 119 5.76 -3.67 8.88
CA TYR A 119 6.77 -3.29 9.87
C TYR A 119 6.77 -1.79 10.20
N ILE A 120 6.63 -0.92 9.19
CA ILE A 120 6.69 0.53 9.41
C ILE A 120 5.34 1.17 9.75
N ARG A 121 4.22 0.53 9.37
CA ARG A 121 2.88 1.10 9.47
C ARG A 121 2.21 0.80 10.81
N TYR A 122 2.57 -0.32 11.43
CA TYR A 122 2.00 -0.77 12.69
C TYR A 122 3.04 -0.70 13.81
N ARG A 123 2.58 -0.43 15.03
CA ARG A 123 3.43 -0.33 16.22
C ARG A 123 4.22 -1.63 16.41
N ASP A 124 5.53 -1.50 16.58
CA ASP A 124 6.48 -2.63 16.66
C ASP A 124 6.43 -3.61 15.47
N GLY A 125 5.82 -3.21 14.34
CA GLY A 125 5.57 -4.04 13.18
C GLY A 125 4.52 -5.14 13.38
N ILE A 126 3.62 -4.97 14.36
CA ILE A 126 2.60 -5.96 14.70
C ILE A 126 1.21 -5.42 14.34
N LYS A 127 0.63 -5.91 13.23
CA LYS A 127 -0.76 -5.60 12.88
C LYS A 127 -1.74 -6.42 13.72
N ASP A 128 -2.33 -5.81 14.74
CA ASP A 128 -3.40 -6.38 15.55
C ASP A 128 -4.78 -5.89 15.08
N ASP A 129 -5.05 -4.60 15.31
CA ASP A 129 -6.31 -3.93 14.96
C ASP A 129 -6.06 -2.51 14.41
N TYR A 130 -7.13 -1.75 14.21
CA TYR A 130 -7.05 -0.37 13.74
C TYR A 130 -6.15 0.51 14.64
N LEU A 131 -6.14 0.30 15.96
CA LEU A 131 -5.37 1.10 16.92
C LEU A 131 -3.89 0.69 16.99
N SER A 132 -3.54 -0.46 16.41
CA SER A 132 -2.14 -0.85 16.20
C SER A 132 -1.47 -0.04 15.07
N ARG A 133 -2.25 0.56 14.15
CA ARG A 133 -1.72 1.44 13.09
C ARG A 133 -1.23 2.75 13.70
N LEU A 134 -0.09 3.24 13.21
CA LEU A 134 0.54 4.46 13.70
C LEU A 134 -0.14 5.71 13.10
N HIS A 135 -1.25 6.14 13.71
CA HIS A 135 -2.06 7.27 13.21
C HIS A 135 -1.45 8.65 13.46
N TYR A 136 -0.63 8.78 14.51
CA TYR A 136 0.06 10.03 14.82
C TYR A 136 1.45 10.01 14.19
N PHE A 137 1.72 10.93 13.27
CA PHE A 137 3.01 10.96 12.55
C PHE A 137 4.23 11.13 13.47
N SER A 138 4.07 11.79 14.62
CA SER A 138 5.13 11.86 15.65
C SER A 138 5.45 10.48 16.24
N GLU A 139 4.42 9.67 16.54
CA GLU A 139 4.60 8.30 17.02
C GLU A 139 5.20 7.42 15.92
N TRP A 140 4.77 7.62 14.66
CA TRP A 140 5.37 6.95 13.51
C TRP A 140 6.88 7.21 13.42
N ILE A 141 7.33 8.44 13.66
CA ILE A 141 8.76 8.79 13.71
C ILE A 141 9.46 8.15 14.90
N GLU A 142 8.86 8.15 16.10
CA GLU A 142 9.47 7.55 17.29
C GLU A 142 9.63 6.03 17.17
N ASN A 143 8.70 5.36 16.48
CA ASN A 143 8.71 3.90 16.27
C ASN A 143 9.72 3.45 15.20
N ASN A 144 10.05 4.30 14.21
CA ASN A 144 10.78 3.91 12.99
C ASN A 144 12.22 4.43 12.90
#